data_AF-A0A9C9NF31-F1
#
_entry.id   AF-A0A9C9NF31-F1
#
_cell.length_a   1.000
_cell.length_b   1.000
_cell.length_c   1.000
_cell.angle_alpha   90.00
_cell.angle_beta   90.00
_cell.angle_gamma   90.00
#
_symmetry.space_group_name_H-M   'P 1'
#
loop_
_entity.id
_entity.type
_entity.pdbx_description
1 polymer ?
#
loop_
_entity_poly.entity_id
_entity_poly.type
_entity_poly.pdbx_seq_one_letter_code
_entity_poly.pdbx_strand_id
1 'polypeptide(L)'
;MAQDSASEAPASPAAVADTDTGSLKSVANFDSIADEKERSIAIFEETGKVLQDPRCVNCHPRGDSPLQGDDMAIHEPPVVRGEANFGAPGMTCNTCHGPNNAEVVAQTEDIQSIPGNPNWHLAPVEMAWEGKSLGEICAQIKDENRNGGKTLAELVEHMATDDLVGWGWNPGKGREPAPGTQEQFGQLYEAWVATGAHCPAA
;
A
#
# COMPACT_ATOMS: atom_id res chain seq x y z
N MET A 1 51.09 37.45 -32.88
CA MET A 1 50.54 37.22 -31.53
C MET A 1 49.39 36.24 -31.72
N ALA A 2 49.68 34.95 -31.53
CA ALA A 2 48.67 33.90 -31.61
C ALA A 2 47.84 33.93 -30.31
N GLN A 3 46.52 33.86 -30.43
CA GLN A 3 45.64 33.58 -29.30
C GLN A 3 44.81 32.36 -29.66
N ASP A 4 45.00 31.37 -28.80
CA ASP A 4 44.49 30.01 -28.78
C ASP A 4 42.96 29.96 -28.80
N SER A 5 42.42 29.06 -29.62
CA SER A 5 41.02 28.64 -29.57
C SER A 5 40.90 27.51 -28.56
N ALA A 6 40.35 27.81 -27.37
CA ALA A 6 40.00 26.77 -26.41
C ALA A 6 38.70 26.08 -26.84
N SER A 7 38.79 24.78 -27.12
CA SER A 7 37.66 23.90 -27.40
C SER A 7 36.96 23.53 -26.09
N GLU A 8 35.68 23.87 -25.96
CA GLU A 8 34.82 23.45 -24.86
C GLU A 8 34.44 21.96 -25.04
N ALA A 9 34.68 21.14 -24.02
CA ALA A 9 34.31 19.72 -24.00
C ALA A 9 32.83 19.57 -23.57
N PRO A 10 32.09 18.57 -24.09
CA PRO A 10 30.70 18.38 -23.71
C PRO A 10 30.62 17.83 -22.27
N ALA A 11 29.77 18.47 -21.46
CA ALA A 11 29.45 18.02 -20.11
C ALA A 11 28.71 16.66 -20.16
N SER A 12 29.17 15.71 -19.35
CA SER A 12 28.44 14.47 -19.08
C SER A 12 27.11 14.79 -18.39
N PRO A 13 26.00 14.14 -18.76
CA PRO A 13 24.76 14.28 -18.01
C PRO A 13 24.95 13.65 -16.63
N ALA A 14 24.89 14.49 -15.60
CA ALA A 14 24.80 14.04 -14.22
C ALA A 14 23.54 13.18 -14.07
N ALA A 15 23.71 12.00 -13.48
CA ALA A 15 22.60 11.18 -13.02
C ALA A 15 21.77 12.02 -12.05
N VAL A 16 20.54 12.33 -12.46
CA VAL A 16 19.52 12.85 -11.57
C VAL A 16 19.16 11.73 -10.61
N ALA A 17 19.68 11.83 -9.38
CA ALA A 17 19.19 11.06 -8.26
C ALA A 17 17.78 11.57 -7.96
N ASP A 18 16.78 10.79 -8.35
CA ASP A 18 15.39 11.05 -8.06
C ASP A 18 15.13 10.70 -6.59
N THR A 19 15.21 11.70 -5.73
CA THR A 19 14.75 11.63 -4.34
C THR A 19 13.27 11.99 -4.31
N ASP A 20 12.42 11.10 -4.81
CA ASP A 20 10.97 11.21 -4.64
C ASP A 20 10.52 10.19 -3.57
N THR A 21 10.34 10.70 -2.36
CA THR A 21 9.80 9.94 -1.23
C THR A 21 8.28 9.80 -1.28
N GLY A 22 7.60 10.34 -2.31
CA GLY A 22 6.13 10.29 -2.46
C GLY A 22 5.62 9.45 -3.64
N SER A 23 6.42 9.22 -4.69
CA SER A 23 6.01 8.40 -5.83
C SER A 23 6.59 6.99 -5.81
N LEU A 24 5.78 6.04 -6.29
CA LEU A 24 6.23 4.69 -6.60
C LEU A 24 7.08 4.71 -7.87
N LYS A 25 8.21 4.03 -7.82
CA LYS A 25 9.01 3.75 -9.02
C LYS A 25 8.19 2.90 -10.00
N SER A 26 8.40 3.14 -11.29
CA SER A 26 7.84 2.27 -12.33
C SER A 26 8.61 0.94 -12.41
N VAL A 27 8.00 -0.09 -13.02
CA VAL A 27 8.67 -1.38 -13.25
C VAL A 27 9.98 -1.21 -14.02
N ALA A 28 10.04 -0.29 -14.99
CA ALA A 28 11.23 -0.02 -15.80
C ALA A 28 12.45 0.44 -14.98
N ASN A 29 12.24 0.99 -13.79
CA ASN A 29 13.33 1.38 -12.90
C ASN A 29 14.14 0.18 -12.38
N PHE A 30 13.62 -1.04 -12.50
CA PHE A 30 14.24 -2.28 -12.03
C PHE A 30 14.88 -3.12 -13.16
N ASP A 31 14.73 -2.70 -14.42
CA ASP A 31 15.22 -3.46 -15.59
C ASP A 31 16.74 -3.61 -15.65
N SER A 32 17.48 -2.73 -14.97
CA SER A 32 18.94 -2.78 -14.88
C SER A 32 19.47 -3.87 -13.95
N ILE A 33 18.60 -4.47 -13.12
CA ILE A 33 18.97 -5.55 -12.20
C ILE A 33 18.97 -6.88 -12.98
N ALA A 34 20.16 -7.40 -13.27
CA ALA A 34 20.34 -8.57 -14.12
C ALA A 34 19.96 -9.90 -13.44
N ASP A 35 20.19 -10.03 -12.13
CA ASP A 35 19.76 -11.21 -11.38
C ASP A 35 18.24 -11.14 -11.13
N GLU A 36 17.52 -12.14 -11.64
CA GLU A 36 16.06 -12.14 -11.61
C GLU A 36 15.50 -12.18 -10.18
N LYS A 37 16.17 -12.89 -9.27
CA LYS A 37 15.76 -12.98 -7.87
C LYS A 37 15.99 -11.65 -7.16
N GLU A 38 17.15 -11.03 -7.34
CA GLU A 38 17.42 -9.69 -6.81
C GLU A 38 16.43 -8.66 -7.35
N ARG A 39 16.10 -8.74 -8.64
CA ARG A 39 15.10 -7.88 -9.27
C ARG A 39 13.71 -8.09 -8.67
N SER A 40 13.29 -9.34 -8.51
CA SER A 40 12.01 -9.68 -7.89
C SER A 40 11.89 -9.11 -6.47
N ILE A 41 12.94 -9.27 -5.66
CA ILE A 41 12.99 -8.71 -4.30
C ILE A 41 12.92 -7.18 -4.35
N ALA A 42 13.70 -6.52 -5.21
CA ALA A 42 13.71 -5.05 -5.32
C ALA A 42 12.34 -4.49 -5.76
N ILE A 43 11.63 -5.18 -6.66
CA ILE A 43 10.27 -4.81 -7.05
C ILE A 43 9.33 -4.95 -5.83
N PHE A 44 9.42 -6.05 -5.09
CA PHE A 44 8.59 -6.24 -3.89
C PHE A 44 8.89 -5.21 -2.80
N GLU A 45 10.15 -4.84 -2.61
CA GLU A 45 10.55 -3.76 -1.70
C GLU A 45 9.85 -2.44 -2.03
N GLU A 46 9.68 -2.14 -3.32
CA GLU A 46 8.93 -0.97 -3.77
C GLU A 46 7.43 -1.11 -3.46
N THR A 47 6.81 -2.27 -3.68
CA THR A 47 5.42 -2.54 -3.25
C THR A 47 5.26 -2.40 -1.74
N GLY A 48 6.33 -2.67 -0.97
CA GLY A 48 6.39 -2.53 0.47
C GLY A 48 6.12 -1.12 0.98
N LYS A 49 6.34 -0.08 0.15
CA LYS A 49 5.98 1.30 0.47
C LYS A 49 4.47 1.49 0.60
N VAL A 50 3.68 0.73 -0.15
CA VAL A 50 2.21 0.73 -0.06
C VAL A 50 1.75 -0.25 1.02
N LEU A 51 2.25 -1.49 1.00
CA LEU A 51 1.81 -2.55 1.93
C LEU A 51 1.99 -2.17 3.41
N GLN A 52 3.02 -1.38 3.73
CA GLN A 52 3.30 -0.89 5.08
C GLN A 52 2.79 0.54 5.33
N ASP A 53 2.15 1.18 4.35
CA ASP A 53 1.56 2.51 4.52
C ASP A 53 0.35 2.45 5.45
N PRO A 54 0.07 3.49 6.26
CA PRO A 54 -1.11 3.53 7.12
C PRO A 54 -2.43 3.27 6.39
N ARG A 55 -2.55 3.60 5.09
CA ARG A 55 -3.75 3.27 4.28
C ARG A 55 -4.02 1.76 4.21
N CYS A 56 -2.98 0.95 4.20
CA CYS A 56 -3.07 -0.51 4.18
C CYS A 56 -3.07 -1.08 5.60
N VAL A 57 -2.10 -0.70 6.43
CA VAL A 57 -1.91 -1.29 7.76
C VAL A 57 -3.09 -1.01 8.70
N ASN A 58 -3.76 0.14 8.56
CA ASN A 58 -4.96 0.43 9.35
C ASN A 58 -6.11 -0.58 9.13
N CYS A 59 -6.18 -1.16 7.93
CA CYS A 59 -7.15 -2.20 7.57
C CYS A 59 -6.64 -3.63 7.85
N HIS A 60 -5.34 -3.77 8.11
CA HIS A 60 -4.65 -5.01 8.45
C HIS A 60 -4.06 -5.00 9.89
N PRO A 61 -4.83 -4.61 10.92
CA PRO A 61 -4.33 -4.55 12.27
C PRO A 61 -4.08 -5.95 12.83
N ARG A 62 -3.10 -6.07 13.72
CA ARG A 62 -2.80 -7.30 14.45
C ARG A 62 -3.85 -7.61 15.51
N GLY A 63 -4.45 -6.57 16.08
CA GLY A 63 -5.51 -6.70 17.07
C GLY A 63 -6.91 -6.80 16.47
N ASP A 64 -7.89 -6.79 17.37
CA ASP A 64 -9.31 -6.73 17.01
C ASP A 64 -9.80 -5.30 16.78
N SER A 65 -9.05 -4.28 17.18
CA SER A 65 -9.45 -2.90 16.89
C SER A 65 -8.83 -2.42 15.58
N PRO A 66 -9.62 -1.78 14.69
CA PRO A 66 -9.07 -1.04 13.57
C PRO A 66 -8.13 0.05 14.08
N LEU A 67 -7.18 0.44 13.23
CA LEU A 67 -6.39 1.64 13.43
C LEU A 67 -6.87 2.74 12.48
N GLN A 68 -6.50 3.98 12.74
CA GLN A 68 -6.88 5.13 11.94
C GLN A 68 -5.76 6.18 11.91
N GLY A 69 -5.75 7.01 10.88
CA GLY A 69 -4.79 8.11 10.74
C GLY A 69 -3.40 7.66 10.32
N ASP A 70 -2.49 8.62 10.17
CA ASP A 70 -1.08 8.40 9.83
C ASP A 70 -0.28 7.80 11.00
N ASP A 71 -0.69 8.10 12.22
CA ASP A 71 -0.08 7.59 13.45
C ASP A 71 -0.57 6.18 13.81
N MET A 72 -1.50 5.63 13.02
CA MET A 72 -2.12 4.32 13.23
C MET A 72 -2.67 4.19 14.66
N ALA A 73 -3.29 5.25 15.17
CA ALA A 73 -3.98 5.24 16.45
C ALA A 73 -5.17 4.28 16.42
N ILE A 74 -5.58 3.77 17.58
CA ILE A 74 -6.80 2.96 17.68
C ILE A 74 -8.00 3.78 17.18
N HIS A 75 -8.87 3.13 16.41
CA HIS A 75 -10.06 3.74 15.86
C HIS A 75 -10.95 4.39 16.93
N GLU A 76 -11.47 5.59 16.65
CA GLU A 76 -12.38 6.35 17.50
C GLU A 76 -13.68 6.66 16.74
N PRO A 77 -14.87 6.28 17.25
CA PRO A 77 -15.10 5.61 18.53
C PRO A 77 -14.54 4.18 18.56
N PRO A 78 -14.21 3.63 19.75
CA PRO A 78 -13.66 2.28 19.86
C PRO A 78 -14.65 1.25 19.30
N VAL A 79 -14.18 0.48 18.34
CA VAL A 79 -14.90 -0.65 17.74
C VAL A 79 -14.00 -1.88 17.70
N VAL A 80 -14.62 -3.04 17.43
CA VAL A 80 -13.91 -4.33 17.32
C VAL A 80 -14.26 -5.00 16.00
N ARG A 81 -13.34 -5.81 15.49
CA ARG A 81 -13.38 -6.57 14.24
C ARG A 81 -14.65 -7.41 14.11
N GLY A 82 -15.00 -8.13 15.17
CA GLY A 82 -16.08 -9.12 15.15
C GLY A 82 -15.78 -10.34 14.27
N GLU A 83 -16.59 -11.38 14.36
CA GLU A 83 -16.34 -12.66 13.66
C GLU A 83 -16.35 -12.51 12.12
N ALA A 84 -17.12 -11.55 11.60
CA ALA A 84 -17.22 -11.27 10.17
C ALA A 84 -16.23 -10.19 9.68
N ASN A 85 -15.29 -9.74 10.52
CA ASN A 85 -14.42 -8.59 10.26
C ASN A 85 -15.18 -7.27 9.97
N PHE A 86 -16.44 -7.19 10.38
CA PHE A 86 -17.39 -6.12 10.03
C PHE A 86 -18.09 -5.51 11.25
N GLY A 87 -17.43 -5.55 12.41
CA GLY A 87 -18.00 -5.04 13.66
C GLY A 87 -18.67 -6.12 14.50
N ALA A 88 -18.95 -5.78 15.76
CA ALA A 88 -19.68 -6.65 16.68
C ALA A 88 -21.20 -6.65 16.38
N PRO A 89 -21.94 -7.69 16.81
CA PRO A 89 -23.39 -7.67 16.75
C PRO A 89 -23.98 -6.40 17.42
N GLY A 90 -24.82 -5.67 16.68
CA GLY A 90 -25.41 -4.41 17.13
C GLY A 90 -24.54 -3.15 16.94
N MET A 91 -23.30 -3.30 16.47
CA MET A 91 -22.39 -2.20 16.12
C MET A 91 -21.53 -2.60 14.92
N THR A 92 -22.17 -2.85 13.78
CA THR A 92 -21.48 -3.15 12.52
C THR A 92 -20.90 -1.90 11.90
N CYS A 93 -19.83 -2.02 11.11
CA CYS A 93 -19.08 -0.88 10.57
C CYS A 93 -19.97 0.07 9.75
N ASN A 94 -20.96 -0.45 9.03
CA ASN A 94 -21.91 0.35 8.24
C ASN A 94 -22.89 1.21 9.06
N THR A 95 -22.86 1.12 10.39
CA THR A 95 -23.58 2.07 11.25
C THR A 95 -23.07 3.49 11.04
N CYS A 96 -21.76 3.63 10.77
CA CYS A 96 -21.11 4.91 10.50
C CYS A 96 -20.54 4.99 9.08
N HIS A 97 -19.93 3.91 8.58
CA HIS A 97 -19.27 3.89 7.27
C HIS A 97 -20.27 3.64 6.14
N GLY A 98 -20.49 4.64 5.30
CA GLY A 98 -21.38 4.54 4.15
C GLY A 98 -20.73 3.91 2.92
N PRO A 99 -21.45 3.83 1.79
CA PRO A 99 -20.91 3.34 0.52
C PRO A 99 -19.87 4.29 -0.10
N ASN A 100 -19.76 5.53 0.39
CA ASN A 100 -18.81 6.53 -0.08
C ASN A 100 -18.24 7.29 1.12
N ASN A 101 -17.06 7.89 0.93
CA ASN A 101 -16.52 8.87 1.88
C ASN A 101 -17.55 9.98 2.14
N ALA A 102 -17.73 10.35 3.41
CA ALA A 102 -18.65 11.41 3.82
C ALA A 102 -17.88 12.49 4.60
N GLU A 103 -17.87 13.72 4.09
CA GLU A 103 -17.32 14.84 4.86
C GLU A 103 -18.14 15.06 6.13
N VAL A 104 -17.45 15.31 7.24
CA VAL A 104 -18.08 15.62 8.52
C VAL A 104 -17.65 17.00 9.00
N VAL A 105 -18.59 17.70 9.61
CA VAL A 105 -18.30 18.91 10.38
C VAL A 105 -18.11 18.46 11.82
N ALA A 106 -16.93 17.93 12.13
CA ALA A 106 -16.56 17.57 13.49
C ALA A 106 -16.16 18.82 14.29
N GLN A 107 -16.19 18.73 15.62
CA GLN A 107 -15.68 19.79 16.50
C GLN A 107 -14.14 19.82 16.54
N THR A 108 -13.47 18.83 15.92
CA THR A 108 -12.02 18.69 15.88
C THR A 108 -11.52 18.78 14.43
N GLU A 109 -10.40 19.47 14.22
CA GLU A 109 -9.76 19.62 12.90
C GLU A 109 -9.22 18.29 12.34
N ASP A 110 -9.00 17.31 13.22
CA ASP A 110 -8.32 16.06 12.92
C ASP A 110 -9.22 15.02 12.21
N ILE A 111 -10.56 15.18 12.29
CA ILE A 111 -11.50 14.27 11.62
C ILE A 111 -12.38 15.07 10.65
N GLN A 112 -12.00 15.05 9.38
CA GLN A 112 -12.70 15.81 8.33
C GLN A 112 -13.64 14.95 7.48
N SER A 113 -13.52 13.62 7.52
CA SER A 113 -14.42 12.71 6.82
C SER A 113 -14.51 11.33 7.48
N ILE A 114 -15.66 10.68 7.36
CA ILE A 114 -15.85 9.26 7.63
C ILE A 114 -15.54 8.51 6.32
N PRO A 115 -14.65 7.50 6.35
CA PRO A 115 -14.32 6.74 5.15
C PRO A 115 -15.48 5.81 4.76
N GLY A 116 -15.60 5.47 3.48
CA GLY A 116 -16.69 4.61 3.03
C GLY A 116 -16.41 3.89 1.71
N ASN A 117 -16.92 2.67 1.64
CA ASN A 117 -16.92 1.77 0.49
C ASN A 117 -18.11 0.78 0.68
N PRO A 118 -18.78 0.29 -0.38
CA PRO A 118 -19.87 -0.68 -0.23
C PRO A 118 -19.48 -1.97 0.50
N ASN A 119 -18.20 -2.36 0.44
CA ASN A 119 -17.62 -3.53 1.08
C ASN A 119 -16.76 -3.18 2.31
N TRP A 120 -17.00 -2.06 2.99
CA TRP A 120 -16.13 -1.60 4.09
C TRP A 120 -16.03 -2.60 5.24
N HIS A 121 -14.89 -3.29 5.36
CA HIS A 121 -14.59 -4.25 6.43
C HIS A 121 -13.07 -4.33 6.68
N LEU A 122 -12.67 -4.95 7.80
CA LEU A 122 -11.25 -5.25 8.05
C LEU A 122 -10.79 -6.47 7.25
N ALA A 123 -9.51 -6.51 6.87
CA ALA A 123 -8.90 -7.74 6.38
C ALA A 123 -8.89 -8.79 7.51
N PRO A 124 -9.16 -10.09 7.27
CA PRO A 124 -9.13 -11.13 8.30
C PRO A 124 -7.87 -11.09 9.18
N VAL A 125 -7.98 -11.55 10.43
CA VAL A 125 -6.86 -11.51 11.39
C VAL A 125 -5.63 -12.29 10.89
N GLU A 126 -5.86 -13.34 10.11
CA GLU A 126 -4.82 -14.13 9.45
C GLU A 126 -4.03 -13.33 8.41
N MET A 127 -4.58 -12.21 7.94
CA MET A 127 -3.99 -11.22 7.02
C MET A 127 -3.39 -10.00 7.74
N ALA A 128 -3.26 -10.00 9.07
CA ALA A 128 -2.66 -8.87 9.79
C ALA A 128 -1.23 -8.56 9.32
N TRP A 129 -0.92 -7.28 9.11
CA TRP A 129 0.38 -6.77 8.70
C TRP A 129 1.02 -5.82 9.72
N GLU A 130 0.24 -5.24 10.63
CA GLU A 130 0.74 -4.36 11.70
C GLU A 130 1.92 -4.98 12.46
N GLY A 131 3.06 -4.28 12.43
CA GLY A 131 4.27 -4.65 13.14
C GLY A 131 5.08 -5.80 12.52
N LYS A 132 4.71 -6.28 11.33
CA LYS A 132 5.48 -7.27 10.58
C LYS A 132 6.56 -6.63 9.73
N SER A 133 7.67 -7.34 9.52
CA SER A 133 8.64 -6.97 8.51
C SER A 133 8.10 -7.22 7.10
N LEU A 134 8.69 -6.57 6.11
CA LEU A 134 8.26 -6.76 4.72
C LEU A 134 8.45 -8.21 4.24
N GLY A 135 9.50 -8.91 4.71
CA GLY A 135 9.71 -10.32 4.41
C GLY A 135 8.61 -11.21 5.01
N GLU A 136 8.14 -10.91 6.22
CA GLU A 136 7.01 -11.61 6.84
C GLU A 136 5.69 -11.36 6.10
N ILE A 137 5.43 -10.12 5.68
CA ILE A 137 4.27 -9.77 4.86
C ILE A 137 4.31 -10.53 3.53
N CYS A 138 5.47 -10.55 2.87
CA CYS A 138 5.66 -11.30 1.62
C CYS A 138 5.33 -12.79 1.77
N ALA A 139 5.91 -13.43 2.79
CA ALA A 139 5.70 -14.86 3.03
C ALA A 139 4.23 -15.18 3.32
N GLN A 140 3.54 -14.30 4.04
CA GLN A 140 2.12 -14.42 4.35
C GLN A 140 1.23 -14.23 3.13
N ILE A 141 1.51 -13.22 2.30
CA ILE A 141 0.80 -12.96 1.04
C ILE A 141 0.85 -14.19 0.11
N LYS A 142 1.98 -14.89 0.07
CA LYS A 142 2.16 -16.08 -0.77
C LYS A 142 1.49 -17.34 -0.22
N ASP A 143 1.10 -17.36 1.05
CA ASP A 143 0.49 -18.52 1.68
C ASP A 143 -1.03 -18.46 1.49
N GLU A 144 -1.56 -19.34 0.64
CA GLU A 144 -3.00 -19.41 0.32
C GLU A 144 -3.87 -19.62 1.56
N ASN A 145 -3.33 -20.24 2.61
CA ASN A 145 -4.07 -20.42 3.88
C ASN A 145 -4.18 -19.13 4.70
N ARG A 146 -3.41 -18.10 4.34
CA ARG A 146 -3.26 -16.85 5.10
C ARG A 146 -3.53 -15.59 4.27
N ASN A 147 -3.84 -15.75 2.98
CA ASN A 147 -4.16 -14.65 2.05
C ASN A 147 -5.63 -14.69 1.57
N GLY A 148 -6.45 -15.57 2.15
CA GLY A 148 -7.84 -15.77 1.77
C GLY A 148 -8.04 -16.71 0.59
N GLY A 149 -7.13 -17.66 0.39
CA GLY A 149 -7.21 -18.69 -0.64
C GLY A 149 -6.93 -18.20 -2.05
N LYS A 150 -6.25 -17.06 -2.21
CA LYS A 150 -5.95 -16.47 -3.52
C LYS A 150 -4.63 -17.01 -4.06
N THR A 151 -4.65 -17.43 -5.32
CA THR A 151 -3.42 -17.65 -6.10
C THR A 151 -2.68 -16.33 -6.33
N LEU A 152 -1.41 -16.38 -6.73
CA LEU A 152 -0.66 -15.17 -7.09
C LEU A 152 -1.30 -14.37 -8.23
N ALA A 153 -1.93 -15.04 -9.20
CA ALA A 153 -2.63 -14.37 -10.29
C ALA A 153 -3.88 -13.63 -9.79
N GLU A 154 -4.66 -14.25 -8.89
CA GLU A 154 -5.81 -13.60 -8.26
C GLU A 154 -5.38 -12.47 -7.32
N LEU A 155 -4.21 -12.56 -6.71
CA LEU A 155 -3.64 -11.46 -5.92
C LEU A 155 -3.24 -10.28 -6.81
N VAL A 156 -2.67 -10.51 -8.00
CA VAL A 156 -2.39 -9.41 -8.95
C VAL A 156 -3.68 -8.66 -9.27
N GLU A 157 -4.74 -9.38 -9.65
CA GLU A 157 -6.05 -8.78 -9.93
C GLU A 157 -6.59 -8.03 -8.71
N HIS A 158 -6.63 -8.68 -7.54
CA HIS A 158 -7.10 -8.06 -6.31
C HIS A 158 -6.34 -6.77 -5.97
N MET A 159 -5.01 -6.77 -6.04
CA MET A 159 -4.23 -5.58 -5.68
C MET A 159 -4.36 -4.47 -6.73
N ALA A 160 -4.57 -4.81 -8.00
CA ALA A 160 -4.66 -3.85 -9.10
C ALA A 160 -6.07 -3.25 -9.27
N THR A 161 -7.14 -3.98 -8.92
CA THR A 161 -8.50 -3.60 -9.33
C THR A 161 -9.56 -3.67 -8.22
N ASP A 162 -9.27 -4.25 -7.06
CA ASP A 162 -10.26 -4.32 -5.97
C ASP A 162 -10.63 -2.92 -5.46
N ASP A 163 -11.93 -2.65 -5.41
CA ASP A 163 -12.46 -1.33 -5.04
C ASP A 163 -12.16 -0.94 -3.58
N LEU A 164 -12.11 -1.90 -2.66
CA LEU A 164 -11.79 -1.63 -1.26
C LEU A 164 -10.29 -1.40 -1.09
N VAL A 165 -9.44 -2.16 -1.79
CA VAL A 165 -8.00 -1.87 -1.86
C VAL A 165 -7.78 -0.49 -2.48
N GLY A 166 -8.49 -0.17 -3.56
CA GLY A 166 -8.43 1.11 -4.28
C GLY A 166 -8.82 2.32 -3.45
N TRP A 167 -9.57 2.13 -2.36
CA TRP A 167 -9.87 3.19 -1.40
C TRP A 167 -8.60 3.83 -0.83
N GLY A 168 -7.48 3.09 -0.72
CA GLY A 168 -6.20 3.60 -0.24
C GLY A 168 -5.69 4.83 -1.00
N TRP A 169 -6.03 4.97 -2.28
CA TRP A 169 -5.66 6.13 -3.10
C TRP A 169 -6.74 7.22 -3.16
N ASN A 170 -7.93 6.95 -2.61
CA ASN A 170 -9.03 7.91 -2.50
C ASN A 170 -9.61 7.93 -1.07
N PRO A 171 -8.81 8.28 -0.04
CA PRO A 171 -9.16 8.01 1.36
C PRO A 171 -10.14 9.03 1.99
N GLY A 172 -10.68 9.93 1.18
CA GLY A 172 -11.54 11.02 1.63
C GLY A 172 -10.75 12.18 2.22
N LYS A 173 -11.47 13.26 2.55
CA LYS A 173 -10.88 14.52 3.03
C LYS A 173 -10.16 14.34 4.37
N GLY A 174 -8.99 14.98 4.48
CA GLY A 174 -8.17 14.97 5.70
C GLY A 174 -7.23 13.76 5.81
N ARG A 175 -7.04 12.97 4.74
CA ARG A 175 -6.09 11.86 4.68
C ARG A 175 -5.23 11.97 3.43
N GLU A 176 -3.94 11.69 3.58
CA GLU A 176 -3.03 11.54 2.44
C GLU A 176 -3.30 10.20 1.73
N PRO A 177 -3.30 10.18 0.38
CA PRO A 177 -3.37 8.94 -0.39
C PRO A 177 -2.16 8.02 -0.13
N ALA A 178 -2.34 6.73 -0.39
CA ALA A 178 -1.21 5.79 -0.50
C ALA A 178 -0.23 6.23 -1.61
N PRO A 179 1.06 5.86 -1.52
CA PRO A 179 2.05 6.22 -2.53
C PRO A 179 1.66 5.80 -3.95
N GLY A 180 1.95 6.65 -4.94
CA GLY A 180 1.69 6.40 -6.37
C GLY A 180 0.19 6.26 -6.71
N THR A 181 -0.13 5.31 -7.60
CA THR A 181 -1.51 4.94 -7.97
C THR A 181 -1.74 3.44 -7.80
N GLN A 182 -3.00 3.02 -7.68
CA GLN A 182 -3.35 1.59 -7.65
C GLN A 182 -2.87 0.86 -8.91
N GLU A 183 -2.93 1.51 -10.07
CA GLU A 183 -2.43 0.94 -11.32
C GLU A 183 -0.92 0.69 -11.27
N GLN A 184 -0.13 1.67 -10.81
CA GLN A 184 1.33 1.50 -10.66
C GLN A 184 1.65 0.39 -9.65
N PHE A 185 0.90 0.34 -8.56
CA PHE A 185 1.04 -0.71 -7.55
C PHE A 185 0.72 -2.10 -8.13
N GLY A 186 -0.36 -2.22 -8.89
CA GLY A 186 -0.73 -3.44 -9.61
C GLY A 186 0.34 -3.88 -10.60
N GLN A 187 0.90 -2.96 -11.38
CA GLN A 187 2.01 -3.24 -12.33
C GLN A 187 3.26 -3.75 -11.61
N LEU A 188 3.63 -3.15 -10.47
CA LEU A 188 4.74 -3.64 -9.64
C LEU A 188 4.45 -5.04 -9.09
N TYR A 189 3.23 -5.28 -8.64
CA TYR A 189 2.81 -6.58 -8.10
C TYR A 189 2.82 -7.68 -9.19
N GLU A 190 2.33 -7.37 -10.39
CA GLU A 190 2.41 -8.24 -11.56
C GLU A 190 3.86 -8.56 -11.93
N ALA A 191 4.73 -7.55 -11.98
CA ALA A 191 6.15 -7.76 -12.27
C ALA A 191 6.86 -8.59 -11.20
N TRP A 192 6.51 -8.41 -9.93
CA TRP A 192 7.02 -9.25 -8.84
C TRP A 192 6.60 -10.72 -9.01
N VAL A 193 5.33 -10.98 -9.33
CA VAL A 193 4.85 -12.34 -9.61
C VAL A 193 5.54 -12.94 -10.83
N ALA A 194 5.68 -12.16 -11.91
CA ALA A 194 6.33 -12.59 -13.14
C ALA A 194 7.81 -12.96 -12.96
N THR A 195 8.48 -12.35 -11.97
CA THR A 195 9.89 -12.61 -11.62
C THR A 195 10.06 -13.68 -10.53
N GLY A 196 9.01 -14.44 -10.20
CA GLY A 196 9.09 -15.59 -9.28
C GLY A 196 8.60 -15.30 -7.86
N ALA A 197 8.03 -14.12 -7.60
CA ALA A 197 7.48 -13.71 -6.32
C ALA A 197 8.47 -13.91 -5.15
N HIS A 198 9.74 -13.52 -5.32
CA HIS A 198 10.74 -13.71 -4.27
C HIS A 198 10.53 -12.72 -3.12
N CYS A 199 10.79 -13.20 -1.90
CA CYS A 199 10.63 -12.39 -0.70
C CYS A 199 11.98 -11.85 -0.21
N PRO A 200 12.03 -10.61 0.32
CA PRO A 200 13.17 -10.14 1.09
C PRO A 200 13.33 -10.99 2.36
N ALA A 201 14.48 -10.87 3.01
CA ALA A 201 14.69 -11.49 4.32
C ALA A 201 13.68 -10.94 5.34
N ALA A 202 13.25 -11.81 6.26
CA ALA A 202 12.35 -11.47 7.36
C ALA A 202 13.07 -10.65 8.44
#